data_AF-A0A1K0GF74-F1
#
_entry.id   AF-A0A1K0GF74-F1
#
_cell.length_a   1.000
_cell.length_b   1.000
_cell.length_c   1.000
_cell.angle_alpha   90.00
_cell.angle_beta   90.00
_cell.angle_gamma   90.00
#
_symmetry.space_group_name_H-M   'P 1'
#
loop_
_entity.id
_entity.type
_entity.pdbx_description
1 polymer ?
#
loop_
_entity_poly.entity_id
_entity_poly.type
_entity_poly.pdbx_seq_one_letter_code
_entity_poly.pdbx_strand_id
1 'polypeptide(L)'
;MHELPDSSITSFASIETDIHAMEEFARTLANEVQAGYDPNLQRVTTAMMTELPAAGPAFPELQSFLTVHNEVQNQTFANTFNFRDGTHIFATAARSISAEYRNSDAYAHANVADVEKAFSDAVPAPGDTETL
;
A
#
# COMPACT_ATOMS: atom_id res chain seq x y z
N MET A 1 24.55 34.45 -12.83
CA MET A 1 25.18 33.14 -12.56
C MET A 1 24.08 32.31 -11.92
N HIS A 2 23.47 31.41 -12.69
CA HIS A 2 22.30 30.64 -12.29
C HIS A 2 22.80 29.41 -11.53
N GLU A 3 22.54 29.32 -10.22
CA GLU A 3 22.82 28.11 -9.45
C GLU A 3 22.00 26.96 -10.02
N LEU A 4 22.67 25.86 -10.37
CA LEU A 4 22.00 24.64 -10.78
C LEU A 4 21.28 24.03 -9.57
N PRO A 5 20.05 23.50 -9.72
CA PRO A 5 19.31 22.91 -8.63
C PRO A 5 20.05 21.68 -8.07
N ASP A 6 20.04 21.56 -6.75
CA ASP A 6 20.65 20.50 -5.95
C ASP A 6 20.00 19.13 -6.26
N SER A 7 20.36 18.53 -7.41
CA SER A 7 19.98 17.19 -7.81
C SER A 7 21.00 16.16 -7.30
N SER A 8 21.42 16.32 -6.04
CA SER A 8 22.34 15.40 -5.39
C SER A 8 21.67 14.04 -5.17
N ILE A 9 22.47 12.99 -5.34
CA ILE A 9 22.19 11.55 -5.18
C ILE A 9 21.46 11.23 -3.86
N THR A 10 21.52 12.14 -2.89
CA THR A 10 20.79 12.11 -1.61
C THR A 10 19.26 12.10 -1.75
N SER A 11 18.67 12.69 -2.80
CA SER A 11 17.21 12.65 -2.99
C SER A 11 16.70 11.25 -3.37
N PHE A 12 17.53 10.42 -4.01
CA PHE A 12 17.18 9.03 -4.34
C PHE A 12 17.19 8.12 -3.10
N ALA A 13 18.12 8.33 -2.17
CA ALA A 13 18.14 7.60 -0.90
C ALA A 13 16.89 7.85 -0.04
N SER A 14 16.30 9.06 -0.14
CA SER A 14 15.02 9.40 0.49
C SER A 14 13.85 8.63 -0.14
N ILE A 15 13.85 8.42 -1.47
CA ILE A 15 12.82 7.68 -2.18
C ILE A 15 12.92 6.19 -1.84
N GLU A 16 14.14 5.64 -1.82
CA GLU A 16 14.39 4.25 -1.46
C GLU A 16 13.99 3.92 -0.01
N THR A 17 14.26 4.85 0.92
CA THR A 17 13.82 4.72 2.32
C THR A 17 12.29 4.73 2.45
N ASP A 18 11.59 5.50 1.62
CA ASP A 18 10.12 5.59 1.62
C ASP A 18 9.46 4.37 0.94
N ILE A 19 10.09 3.78 -0.09
CA ILE A 19 9.59 2.55 -0.74
C ILE A 19 9.61 1.38 0.25
N HIS A 20 10.68 1.21 1.03
CA HIS A 20 10.73 0.18 2.08
C HIS A 20 9.65 0.39 3.15
N ALA A 21 9.40 1.63 3.57
CA ALA A 21 8.32 1.96 4.49
C ALA A 21 6.95 1.63 3.89
N MET A 22 6.73 1.91 2.60
CA MET A 22 5.50 1.60 1.89
C MET A 22 5.27 0.09 1.73
N GLU A 23 6.32 -0.70 1.50
CA GLU A 23 6.24 -2.16 1.49
C GLU A 23 5.91 -2.75 2.85
N GLU A 24 6.54 -2.25 3.91
CA GLU A 24 6.27 -2.67 5.28
C GLU A 24 4.84 -2.32 5.70
N PHE A 25 4.37 -1.13 5.33
CA PHE A 25 2.99 -0.70 5.54
C PHE A 25 1.99 -1.61 4.81
N ALA A 26 2.22 -1.89 3.52
CA ALA A 26 1.38 -2.78 2.72
C ALA A 26 1.31 -4.20 3.30
N ARG A 27 2.46 -4.72 3.77
CA ARG A 27 2.55 -6.03 4.43
C ARG A 27 1.80 -6.05 5.75
N THR A 28 1.93 -4.99 6.56
CA THR A 28 1.24 -4.86 7.84
C THR A 28 -0.27 -4.87 7.64
N LEU A 29 -0.80 -4.06 6.71
CA LEU A 29 -2.23 -4.03 6.39
C LEU A 29 -2.75 -5.39 5.90
N ALA A 30 -2.02 -6.05 5.00
CA ALA A 30 -2.40 -7.37 4.51
C ALA A 30 -2.46 -8.41 5.64
N ASN A 31 -1.48 -8.38 6.55
CA ASN A 31 -1.43 -9.27 7.70
C ASN A 31 -2.57 -8.98 8.69
N GLU A 32 -2.90 -7.72 8.95
CA GLU A 32 -4.02 -7.35 9.84
C GLU A 32 -5.36 -7.85 9.31
N VAL A 33 -5.60 -7.74 8.01
CA VAL A 33 -6.81 -8.28 7.37
C VAL A 33 -6.82 -9.81 7.49
N GLN A 34 -5.74 -10.48 7.08
CA GLN A 34 -5.69 -11.94 7.00
C GLN A 34 -5.70 -12.62 8.38
N ALA A 35 -4.97 -12.08 9.36
CA ALA A 35 -4.83 -12.69 10.68
C ALA A 35 -5.90 -12.21 11.67
N GLY A 36 -6.35 -10.95 11.54
CA GLY A 36 -7.31 -10.34 12.45
C GLY A 36 -8.74 -10.43 11.95
N TYR A 37 -9.00 -9.87 10.77
CA TYR A 37 -10.36 -9.66 10.27
C TYR A 37 -10.98 -10.93 9.68
N ASP A 38 -10.30 -11.61 8.77
CA ASP A 38 -10.84 -12.76 8.03
C ASP A 38 -11.34 -13.91 8.92
N PRO A 39 -10.61 -14.34 9.97
CA PRO A 39 -11.08 -15.43 10.84
C PRO A 39 -12.33 -15.05 11.66
N ASN A 40 -12.53 -13.75 11.88
CA ASN A 40 -13.64 -13.24 12.68
C ASN A 40 -14.84 -12.81 11.84
N LEU A 41 -14.68 -12.67 10.53
CA LEU A 41 -15.68 -12.11 9.63
C LEU A 41 -17.03 -12.82 9.73
N GLN A 42 -17.04 -14.15 9.69
CA GLN A 42 -18.29 -14.90 9.75
C GLN A 42 -18.98 -14.72 11.10
N ARG A 43 -18.23 -14.75 12.20
CA ARG A 43 -18.77 -14.54 13.56
C ARG A 43 -19.38 -13.15 13.70
N VAL A 44 -18.64 -12.13 13.26
CA VAL A 44 -19.07 -10.72 13.32
C VAL A 44 -20.28 -10.49 12.42
N THR A 45 -20.27 -11.01 11.19
CA THR A 45 -21.40 -10.89 10.25
C THR A 45 -22.66 -11.57 10.80
N THR A 46 -22.55 -12.80 11.32
CA THR A 46 -23.70 -13.51 11.89
C THR A 46 -24.30 -12.75 13.08
N ALA A 47 -23.45 -12.25 13.98
CA ALA A 47 -23.91 -11.45 15.11
C ALA A 47 -24.53 -10.13 14.65
N MET A 48 -23.87 -9.44 13.71
CA MET A 48 -24.36 -8.18 13.17
C MET A 48 -25.62 -8.34 12.33
N MET A 49 -25.92 -9.50 11.73
CA MET A 49 -27.11 -9.69 10.88
C MET A 49 -28.18 -10.55 11.57
N THR A 50 -28.11 -10.70 12.90
CA THR A 50 -29.13 -11.43 13.65
C THR A 50 -30.46 -10.69 13.56
N GLU A 51 -31.46 -11.35 12.99
CA GLU A 51 -32.83 -10.81 12.91
C GLU A 51 -33.48 -10.79 14.29
N LEU A 52 -34.02 -9.63 14.67
CA LEU A 52 -34.83 -9.49 15.86
C LEU A 52 -36.30 -9.82 15.55
N PRO A 53 -37.05 -10.44 16.48
CA PRO A 53 -38.47 -10.67 16.32
C PRO A 53 -39.24 -9.38 16.03
N ALA A 54 -40.26 -9.47 15.18
CA ALA A 54 -41.12 -8.33 14.89
C ALA A 54 -41.79 -7.79 16.16
N ALA A 55 -41.96 -6.48 16.24
CA ALA A 55 -42.74 -5.86 17.29
C ALA A 55 -44.20 -6.33 17.22
N GLY A 56 -44.80 -6.58 18.38
CA GLY A 56 -46.25 -6.76 18.44
C GLY A 56 -46.97 -5.46 18.08
N PRO A 57 -48.17 -5.52 17.48
CA PRO A 57 -48.91 -4.34 17.01
C PRO A 57 -49.32 -3.38 18.14
N ALA A 58 -49.24 -3.84 19.40
CA ALA A 58 -49.52 -3.02 20.58
C ALA A 58 -48.39 -2.04 20.95
N PHE A 59 -47.21 -2.12 20.31
CA PHE A 59 -46.02 -1.33 20.65
C PHE A 59 -45.44 -0.62 19.41
N PRO A 60 -46.07 0.46 18.92
CA PRO A 60 -45.62 1.18 17.73
C PRO A 60 -44.23 1.84 17.90
N GLU A 61 -43.84 2.19 19.12
CA GLU A 61 -42.51 2.71 19.44
C GLU A 61 -41.44 1.61 19.27
N LEU A 62 -41.74 0.37 19.69
CA LEU A 62 -40.85 -0.76 19.48
C LEU A 62 -40.71 -1.09 17.99
N GLN A 63 -41.82 -1.02 17.23
CA GLN A 63 -41.78 -1.16 15.77
C GLN A 63 -40.82 -0.13 15.16
N SER A 64 -40.97 1.15 15.53
CA SER A 64 -40.14 2.25 15.02
C SER A 64 -38.67 2.07 15.40
N PHE A 65 -38.40 1.66 16.64
CA PHE A 65 -37.05 1.32 17.11
C PHE A 65 -36.43 0.19 16.27
N LEU A 66 -37.15 -0.90 16.05
CA LEU A 66 -36.66 -2.04 15.27
C LEU A 66 -36.39 -1.65 13.81
N THR A 67 -37.19 -0.77 13.21
CA THR A 67 -36.92 -0.23 11.87
C THR A 67 -35.59 0.51 11.82
N VAL A 68 -35.37 1.47 12.73
CA VAL A 68 -34.11 2.23 12.77
C VAL A 68 -32.93 1.34 13.14
N HIS A 69 -33.15 0.36 14.03
CA HIS A 69 -32.13 -0.61 14.42
C HIS A 69 -31.64 -1.42 13.21
N ASN A 70 -32.55 -1.98 12.40
CA ASN A 70 -32.20 -2.71 11.18
C ASN A 70 -31.43 -1.83 10.17
N GLU A 71 -31.79 -0.55 10.04
CA GLU A 71 -31.07 0.37 9.16
C GLU A 71 -29.62 0.59 9.62
N VAL A 72 -29.43 0.86 10.91
CA VAL A 72 -28.09 1.03 11.50
C VAL A 72 -27.28 -0.26 11.41
N GLN A 73 -27.93 -1.41 11.60
CA GLN A 73 -27.34 -2.74 11.46
C GLN A 73 -26.78 -2.94 10.04
N ASN A 74 -27.58 -2.67 9.01
CA ASN A 74 -27.18 -2.75 7.60
C ASN A 74 -26.04 -1.78 7.27
N GLN A 75 -26.12 -0.53 7.73
CA GLN A 75 -25.08 0.46 7.47
C GLN A 75 -23.76 0.09 8.16
N THR A 76 -23.82 -0.45 9.37
CA THR A 76 -22.63 -0.91 10.11
C THR A 76 -21.98 -2.09 9.40
N PHE A 77 -22.78 -3.04 8.91
CA PHE A 77 -22.28 -4.16 8.10
C PHE A 77 -21.59 -3.66 6.83
N ALA A 78 -22.24 -2.77 6.07
CA ALA A 78 -21.67 -2.20 4.84
C ALA A 78 -20.35 -1.46 5.10
N ASN A 79 -20.27 -0.63 6.14
CA ASN A 79 -19.05 0.08 6.52
C ASN A 79 -17.91 -0.89 6.86
N THR A 80 -18.21 -1.94 7.62
CA THR A 80 -17.24 -2.94 8.04
C THR A 80 -16.71 -3.75 6.85
N PHE A 81 -17.56 -4.05 5.88
CA PHE A 81 -17.18 -4.74 4.65
C PHE A 81 -16.32 -3.86 3.74
N ASN A 82 -16.73 -2.60 3.54
CA ASN A 82 -16.00 -1.62 2.74
C ASN A 82 -14.61 -1.31 3.32
N PHE A 83 -14.46 -1.32 4.64
CA PHE A 83 -13.16 -1.16 5.29
C PHE A 83 -12.20 -2.30 4.92
N ARG A 84 -12.65 -3.56 4.94
CA ARG A 84 -11.83 -4.70 4.52
C ARG A 84 -11.39 -4.54 3.07
N ASP A 85 -12.35 -4.34 2.17
CA ASP A 85 -12.08 -4.29 0.74
C ASP A 85 -11.18 -3.10 0.38
N GLY A 86 -11.43 -1.93 0.97
CA GLY A 86 -10.58 -0.75 0.83
C GLY A 86 -9.16 -0.98 1.33
N THR A 87 -9.00 -1.64 2.48
CA THR A 87 -7.68 -1.98 3.04
C THR A 87 -6.92 -2.94 2.13
N HIS A 88 -7.60 -3.95 1.58
CA HIS A 88 -7.00 -4.89 0.63
C HIS A 88 -6.58 -4.20 -0.67
N ILE A 89 -7.43 -3.32 -1.22
CA ILE A 89 -7.11 -2.53 -2.41
C ILE A 89 -5.89 -1.64 -2.16
N PHE A 90 -5.84 -0.95 -1.02
CA PHE A 90 -4.72 -0.09 -0.66
C PHE A 90 -3.41 -0.88 -0.52
N ALA A 91 -3.43 -2.00 0.21
CA ALA A 91 -2.26 -2.87 0.36
C ALA A 91 -1.78 -3.43 -1.00
N THR A 92 -2.71 -3.77 -1.90
CA THR A 92 -2.37 -4.22 -3.27
C THR A 92 -1.74 -3.10 -4.09
N ALA A 93 -2.31 -1.90 -4.05
CA ALA A 93 -1.77 -0.73 -4.76
C ALA A 93 -0.38 -0.38 -4.26
N ALA A 94 -0.19 -0.28 -2.93
CA ALA A 94 1.11 0.01 -2.32
C ALA A 94 2.17 -1.03 -2.74
N ARG A 95 1.84 -2.34 -2.72
CA ARG A 95 2.73 -3.40 -3.20
C ARG A 95 3.09 -3.24 -4.68
N SER A 96 2.12 -2.90 -5.53
CA SER A 96 2.34 -2.71 -6.96
C SER A 96 3.28 -1.55 -7.23
N ILE A 97 3.04 -0.41 -6.56
CA ILE A 97 3.86 0.81 -6.71
C ILE A 97 5.29 0.51 -6.24
N SER A 98 5.47 -0.10 -5.06
CA SER A 98 6.81 -0.43 -4.57
C SER A 98 7.57 -1.38 -5.52
N ALA A 99 6.89 -2.35 -6.12
CA ALA A 99 7.51 -3.26 -7.08
C ALA A 99 7.94 -2.55 -8.38
N GLU A 100 7.13 -1.62 -8.87
CA GLU A 100 7.44 -0.81 -10.05
C GLU A 100 8.68 0.06 -9.82
N TYR A 101 8.73 0.75 -8.67
CA TYR A 101 9.88 1.57 -8.29
C TYR A 101 11.16 0.75 -8.13
N ARG A 102 11.10 -0.39 -7.42
CA ARG A 102 12.28 -1.28 -7.28
C ARG A 102 12.84 -1.71 -8.62
N ASN A 103 11.97 -2.04 -9.59
CA ASN A 103 12.40 -2.42 -10.92
C ASN A 103 13.04 -1.24 -11.68
N SER A 104 12.49 -0.04 -11.53
CA SER A 104 13.06 1.18 -12.10
C SER A 104 14.45 1.48 -11.52
N ASP A 105 14.63 1.36 -10.21
CA ASP A 105 15.92 1.60 -9.55
C ASP A 105 16.97 0.57 -9.96
N ALA A 106 16.59 -0.71 -10.03
CA ALA A 106 17.47 -1.77 -10.52
C ALA A 106 17.91 -1.51 -11.98
N TYR A 107 16.99 -1.03 -12.83
CA TYR A 107 17.31 -0.65 -14.20
C TYR A 107 18.24 0.56 -14.27
N ALA A 108 17.97 1.62 -13.49
CA ALA A 108 18.83 2.80 -13.43
C ALA A 108 20.25 2.44 -12.96
N HIS A 109 20.37 1.62 -11.91
CA HIS A 109 21.65 1.15 -11.39
C HIS A 109 22.44 0.34 -12.43
N ALA A 110 21.77 -0.54 -13.20
CA ALA A 110 22.42 -1.29 -14.28
C ALA A 110 23.00 -0.37 -15.36
N ASN A 111 22.22 0.65 -15.79
CA ASN A 111 22.71 1.62 -16.77
C ASN A 111 23.88 2.46 -16.24
N VAL A 112 23.84 2.88 -14.98
CA VAL A 112 24.96 3.60 -14.35
C VAL A 112 26.22 2.73 -14.33
N ALA A 113 26.10 1.45 -13.93
CA ALA A 113 27.21 0.52 -13.93
C ALA A 113 27.79 0.28 -15.34
N ASP A 114 26.95 0.20 -16.37
CA ASP A 114 27.38 0.09 -17.76
C ASP A 114 28.14 1.35 -18.23
N VAL A 115 27.68 2.54 -17.82
CA VAL A 115 28.36 3.81 -18.11
C VAL A 115 29.69 3.91 -17.37
N GLU A 116 29.74 3.57 -16.08
CA GLU A 116 30.98 3.55 -15.28
C GLU A 116 32.01 2.58 -15.85
N LYS A 117 31.55 1.41 -16.30
CA LYS A 117 32.40 0.44 -17.00
C LYS A 117 32.91 1.01 -18.32
N ALA A 118 32.05 1.61 -19.14
CA ALA A 118 32.45 2.24 -20.40
C ALA A 118 33.47 3.38 -20.17
N PHE A 119 33.32 4.18 -19.12
CA PHE A 119 34.31 5.18 -18.73
C PHE A 119 35.63 4.54 -18.30
N SER A 120 35.58 3.49 -17.48
CA SER A 120 36.78 2.78 -17.00
C SER A 120 37.55 2.12 -18.15
N ASP A 121 36.84 1.54 -19.11
CA ASP A 121 37.41 0.94 -20.32
C ASP A 121 37.99 2.00 -21.27
N ALA A 122 37.50 3.25 -21.20
CA ALA A 122 37.98 4.37 -21.99
C ALA A 122 39.17 5.13 -21.37
N VAL A 123 39.52 4.88 -20.10
CA VAL A 123 40.74 5.43 -19.48
C VAL A 123 41.94 4.62 -19.97
N PRO A 124 42.87 5.20 -20.76
CA PRO A 124 44.05 4.48 -21.22
C PRO A 124 44.92 4.08 -20.02
N ALA A 125 45.54 2.90 -20.08
CA ALA A 125 46.53 2.51 -19.09
C ALA A 125 47.65 3.57 -19.03
N PRO A 126 48.20 3.89 -17.83
CA PRO A 126 49.33 4.80 -17.70
C PRO A 126 50.57 4.17 -18.35
N GLY A 127 50.73 4.40 -19.65
CA GLY A 127 51.78 3.78 -20.47
C GLY A 127 51.74 4.18 -21.95
N ASP A 128 50.58 4.58 -22.50
CA ASP A 128 50.44 4.84 -23.95
C ASP A 128 50.68 6.31 -24.36
N THR A 129 51.43 7.08 -23.57
CA THR A 129 51.86 8.45 -23.92
C THR A 129 53.35 8.52 -24.22
N GLU A 130 53.80 7.79 -25.24
CA GLU A 130 55.08 8.03 -25.94
C GLU A 130 54.99 7.28 -27.29
N THR A 131 54.75 7.93 -28.42
CA THR A 131 55.80 8.54 -29.25
C THR A 131 55.16 9.25 -30.46
N LEU A 132 55.49 10.53 -30.64
CA LEU A 132 55.44 11.26 -31.92
C LEU A 132 56.89 11.55 -32.34
#